data_AF-A0A958D6Z7-F1
#
_entry.id   AF-A0A958D6Z7-F1
#
_cell.length_a   1.000
_cell.length_b   1.000
_cell.length_c   1.000
_cell.angle_alpha   90.00
_cell.angle_beta   90.00
_cell.angle_gamma   90.00
#
_symmetry.space_group_name_H-M   'P 1'
#
loop_
_entity.id
_entity.type
_entity.pdbx_description
1 polymer ?
#
loop_
_entity_poly.entity_id
_entity_poly.type
_entity_poly.pdbx_seq_one_letter_code
_entity_poly.pdbx_strand_id
1 'polypeptide(L)'
;MSRSFKIDRKYVPMLATICLFVVGYVFGAIQYPGMARPQTFFNLFIDNAFLLIASTGLTLVILSGGIDLSVGAVIALTSVAAAYLMEHTGLSSLIVIPLMLLMGAAFGALMGG
;
A
#
# COMPACT_ATOMS: atom_id res chain seq x y z
N MET A 1 -10.04 -6.22 42.25
CA MET A 1 -9.00 -6.66 41.29
C MET A 1 -9.21 -5.97 39.96
N SER A 2 -8.62 -4.79 39.75
CA SER A 2 -8.62 -4.14 38.43
C SER A 2 -7.42 -4.67 37.64
N ARG A 3 -7.65 -5.58 36.68
CA ARG A 3 -6.61 -5.98 35.74
C ARG A 3 -6.39 -4.80 34.78
N SER A 4 -5.40 -3.97 35.09
CA SER A 4 -4.95 -2.92 34.17
C SER A 4 -4.36 -3.61 32.93
N PHE A 5 -5.10 -3.55 31.83
CA PHE A 5 -4.64 -3.97 30.52
C PHE A 5 -3.52 -3.02 30.08
N LYS A 6 -2.27 -3.36 30.39
CA LYS A 6 -1.10 -2.60 29.93
C LYS A 6 -0.78 -3.04 28.51
N ILE A 7 -1.09 -2.18 27.54
CA ILE A 7 -0.68 -2.36 26.14
C ILE A 7 0.76 -1.91 26.01
N ASP A 8 1.63 -2.77 25.48
CA ASP A 8 3.02 -2.37 25.21
C ASP A 8 3.05 -1.31 24.11
N ARG A 9 3.86 -0.26 24.33
CA ARG A 9 4.03 0.85 23.36
C ARG A 9 4.43 0.37 21.96
N LYS A 10 5.06 -0.81 21.85
CA LYS A 10 5.44 -1.46 20.60
C LYS A 10 4.23 -1.76 19.70
N TYR A 11 3.07 -2.12 20.25
CA TYR A 11 1.87 -2.48 19.49
C TYR A 11 0.93 -1.31 19.25
N VAL A 12 1.17 -0.16 19.90
CA VAL A 12 0.32 1.03 19.79
C VAL A 12 0.14 1.47 18.33
N PRO A 13 1.18 1.56 17.47
CA PRO A 13 0.99 1.95 16.08
C PRO A 13 0.13 0.97 15.28
N MET A 14 0.36 -0.33 15.44
CA MET A 14 -0.44 -1.37 14.77
C MET A 14 -1.90 -1.31 15.22
N LEU A 15 -2.14 -1.21 16.52
CA LEU A 15 -3.49 -1.09 17.07
C LEU A 15 -4.17 0.19 16.58
N ALA A 16 -3.45 1.31 16.54
CA ALA A 16 -3.97 2.57 16.02
C ALA A 16 -4.40 2.44 14.56
N THR A 17 -3.60 1.82 13.69
CA THR A 17 -3.95 1.60 12.28
C THR A 17 -5.19 0.70 12.14
N ILE A 18 -5.27 -0.40 12.89
CA ILE A 18 -6.44 -1.29 12.87
C ILE A 18 -7.68 -0.57 13.37
N CYS A 19 -7.59 0.16 14.49
CA CYS A 19 -8.69 0.94 15.03
C CYS A 19 -9.15 2.02 14.05
N LEU A 20 -8.22 2.75 13.42
CA LEU A 20 -8.53 3.77 12.44
C LEU A 20 -9.28 3.17 11.23
N PHE A 21 -8.81 2.04 10.72
CA PHE A 21 -9.48 1.32 9.63
C PHE A 21 -10.91 0.91 10.02
N VAL A 22 -11.09 0.28 11.19
CA VAL A 22 -12.42 -0.19 11.63
C VAL A 22 -13.37 0.99 11.84
N VAL A 23 -12.94 2.03 12.54
CA VAL A 23 -13.77 3.22 12.81
C VAL A 23 -14.12 3.92 11.50
N GLY A 24 -13.15 4.17 10.63
CA GLY A 24 -13.35 4.82 9.34
C GLY A 24 -14.28 4.01 8.42
N TYR A 25 -14.09 2.69 8.36
CA TYR A 25 -14.92 1.81 7.56
C TYR A 25 -16.36 1.75 8.06
N VAL A 26 -16.57 1.56 9.38
CA VAL A 26 -17.92 1.51 9.98
C VAL A 26 -18.64 2.85 9.79
N PHE A 27 -17.96 3.96 10.05
CA PHE A 27 -18.53 5.29 9.82
C PHE A 27 -18.92 5.49 8.34
N GLY A 28 -18.03 5.14 7.41
CA GLY A 28 -18.32 5.19 5.98
C GLY A 28 -19.48 4.28 5.57
N ALA A 29 -19.56 3.07 6.12
CA ALA A 29 -20.64 2.11 5.83
C ALA A 29 -22.01 2.58 6.33
N ILE A 30 -22.07 3.33 7.45
CA ILE A 30 -23.30 3.95 7.95
C ILE A 30 -23.71 5.12 7.07
N GLN A 31 -22.76 5.98 6.67
CA GLN A 31 -23.03 7.18 5.87
C GLN A 31 -23.36 6.87 4.40
N TYR A 32 -22.76 5.82 3.84
CA TYR A 32 -22.87 5.46 2.43
C TYR A 32 -23.39 4.03 2.27
N PRO A 33 -24.68 3.82 1.93
CA PRO A 33 -25.28 2.49 1.79
C PRO A 33 -24.56 1.57 0.79
N GLY A 34 -23.90 2.16 -0.21
CA GLY A 34 -23.10 1.42 -1.18
C GLY A 34 -21.87 0.75 -0.58
N MET A 35 -21.31 1.32 0.49
CA MET A 35 -20.10 0.82 1.15
C MET A 35 -20.37 -0.41 2.03
N ALA A 36 -21.61 -0.63 2.46
CA ALA A 36 -22.03 -1.83 3.18
C ALA A 36 -22.11 -3.09 2.27
N ARG A 37 -22.02 -2.94 0.94
CA ARG A 37 -22.04 -4.08 0.03
C ARG A 37 -20.73 -4.88 0.12
N PRO A 38 -20.78 -6.22 0.19
CA PRO A 38 -19.58 -7.05 0.23
C PRO A 38 -18.61 -6.77 -0.92
N GLN A 39 -19.13 -6.49 -2.11
CA GLN A 39 -18.31 -6.15 -3.27
C GLN A 39 -17.45 -4.90 -3.03
N THR A 40 -18.01 -3.85 -2.42
CA THR A 40 -17.26 -2.61 -2.14
C THR A 40 -16.18 -2.83 -1.09
N PHE A 41 -16.40 -3.72 -0.13
CA PHE A 41 -15.35 -4.16 0.80
C PHE A 41 -14.23 -4.89 0.05
N PHE A 42 -14.56 -5.83 -0.83
CA PHE A 42 -13.55 -6.56 -1.61
C PHE A 42 -12.79 -5.67 -2.60
N ASN A 43 -13.44 -4.64 -3.13
CA ASN A 43 -12.76 -3.65 -3.98
C ASN A 43 -11.58 -2.97 -3.26
N LEU A 44 -11.63 -2.82 -1.92
CA LEU A 44 -10.47 -2.32 -1.17
C LEU A 44 -9.23 -3.21 -1.36
N PHE A 45 -9.41 -4.54 -1.40
CA PHE A 45 -8.31 -5.47 -1.65
C PHE A 45 -7.89 -5.49 -3.12
N ILE A 46 -8.84 -5.37 -4.04
CA ILE A 46 -8.57 -5.35 -5.49
C ILE A 46 -7.76 -4.10 -5.85
N ASP A 47 -8.18 -2.92 -5.40
CA ASP A 47 -7.54 -1.65 -5.69
C ASP A 47 -6.16 -1.53 -5.03
N ASN A 48 -5.96 -2.20 -3.89
CA ASN A 48 -4.69 -2.23 -3.17
C ASN A 48 -3.92 -3.55 -3.37
N ALA A 49 -4.28 -4.37 -4.35
CA ALA A 49 -3.67 -5.69 -4.56
C ALA A 49 -2.16 -5.60 -4.75
N PHE A 50 -1.67 -4.55 -5.42
CA PHE A 50 -0.24 -4.34 -5.63
C PHE A 50 0.53 -4.14 -4.31
N LEU A 51 -0.05 -3.44 -3.32
CA LEU A 51 0.56 -3.26 -2.00
C LEU A 51 0.59 -4.56 -1.20
N LEU A 52 -0.46 -5.38 -1.33
CA LEU A 52 -0.53 -6.69 -0.69
C LEU A 52 0.56 -7.61 -1.24
N ILE A 53 0.69 -7.68 -2.57
CA ILE A 53 1.73 -8.46 -3.25
C ILE A 53 3.12 -7.96 -2.83
N ALA A 54 3.37 -6.65 -2.90
CA ALA A 54 4.64 -6.06 -2.48
C ALA A 54 4.97 -6.36 -1.00
N SER A 55 3.98 -6.25 -0.11
CA SER A 55 4.14 -6.56 1.32
C SER A 55 4.54 -8.02 1.54
N THR A 56 3.99 -8.98 0.79
CA THR A 56 4.41 -10.38 0.91
C THR A 56 5.88 -10.56 0.49
N GLY A 57 6.33 -9.89 -0.57
CA GLY A 57 7.76 -9.86 -0.94
C GLY A 57 8.65 -9.31 0.18
N LEU A 58 8.25 -8.19 0.79
CA LEU A 58 8.99 -7.58 1.91
C LEU A 58 9.07 -8.50 3.14
N THR A 59 8.05 -9.33 3.40
CA THR A 59 8.15 -10.32 4.48
C THR A 59 9.25 -11.34 4.24
N LEU A 60 9.44 -11.79 3.00
CA LEU A 60 10.52 -12.73 2.67
C LEU A 60 11.90 -12.10 2.87
N VAL A 61 12.08 -10.83 2.50
CA VAL A 61 13.34 -10.10 2.74
C VAL A 61 13.66 -10.01 4.23
N ILE A 62 12.66 -9.65 5.06
CA ILE A 62 12.86 -9.56 6.52
C ILE A 62 13.23 -10.92 7.11
N LEU A 63 12.61 -11.99 6.64
CA LEU A 63 12.94 -13.36 7.07
C LEU A 63 14.35 -13.78 6.63
N SER A 64 14.83 -13.30 5.49
CA SER A 64 16.22 -13.47 5.04
C SER A 64 17.23 -12.61 5.82
N GLY A 65 16.78 -11.82 6.80
CA GLY A 65 17.65 -10.97 7.64
C GLY A 65 17.96 -9.60 7.04
N GLY A 66 17.29 -9.22 5.95
CA GLY A 66 17.42 -7.89 5.34
C GLY A 66 16.37 -6.88 5.84
N ILE A 67 16.62 -5.60 5.59
CA ILE A 67 15.63 -4.53 5.77
C ILE A 67 15.56 -3.80 4.43
N ASP A 68 14.81 -4.37 3.49
CA ASP A 68 14.71 -3.80 2.15
C ASP A 68 13.63 -2.71 2.13
N LEU A 69 14.09 -1.46 2.21
CA LEU A 69 13.25 -0.27 2.07
C LEU A 69 13.10 0.16 0.60
N SER A 70 13.86 -0.47 -0.32
CA SER A 70 13.97 -0.03 -1.71
C SER A 70 12.67 -0.20 -2.50
N VAL A 71 11.92 -1.27 -2.25
CA VAL A 71 10.60 -1.51 -2.89
C VAL A 71 9.63 -0.37 -2.60
N GLY A 72 9.61 0.14 -1.35
CA GLY A 72 8.77 1.28 -0.98
C GLY A 72 9.15 2.57 -1.73
N ALA A 73 10.46 2.82 -1.87
CA ALA A 73 10.97 3.96 -2.61
C ALA A 73 10.65 3.87 -4.12
N VAL A 74 10.75 2.68 -4.72
CA VAL A 74 10.42 2.46 -6.14
C VAL A 74 8.92 2.68 -6.39
N ILE A 75 8.04 2.19 -5.52
CA ILE A 75 6.59 2.43 -5.59
C ILE A 75 6.28 3.93 -5.51
N ALA A 76 6.91 4.66 -4.57
CA ALA A 76 6.73 6.10 -4.43
C ALA A 76 7.24 6.87 -5.67
N LEU A 77 8.43 6.51 -6.18
CA LEU A 77 9.01 7.16 -7.35
C LEU A 77 8.16 6.92 -8.60
N THR A 78 7.80 5.67 -8.89
CA THR A 78 6.98 5.31 -10.06
C THR A 78 5.60 5.95 -10.04
N SER A 79 4.95 6.03 -8.87
CA SER A 79 3.65 6.70 -8.75
C SER A 79 3.74 8.22 -8.96
N VAL A 80 4.69 8.90 -8.33
CA VAL A 80 4.89 10.35 -8.51
C VAL A 80 5.33 10.66 -9.94
N ALA A 81 6.23 9.87 -10.51
CA ALA A 81 6.67 10.04 -11.90
C ALA A 81 5.51 9.82 -12.88
N ALA A 82 4.67 8.80 -12.67
CA ALA A 82 3.49 8.59 -13.50
C ALA A 82 2.54 9.79 -13.46
N ALA A 83 2.23 10.28 -12.25
CA ALA A 83 1.36 11.44 -12.05
C ALA A 83 1.93 12.68 -12.73
N TYR A 84 3.21 12.99 -12.47
CA TYR A 84 3.90 14.13 -13.07
C TYR A 84 3.87 14.08 -14.61
N LEU A 85 4.08 12.89 -15.18
CA LEU A 85 4.13 12.72 -16.62
C LEU A 85 2.74 12.83 -17.27
N MET A 86 1.69 12.32 -16.62
CA MET A 86 0.33 12.51 -17.11
C MET A 86 -0.14 13.96 -16.98
N GLU A 87 0.21 14.64 -15.89
CA GLU A 87 -0.28 15.99 -15.59
C GLU A 87 0.48 17.10 -16.32
N HIS A 88 1.82 17.03 -16.38
CA HIS A 88 2.64 18.13 -16.90
C HIS A 88 3.11 17.96 -18.33
N THR A 89 3.22 16.74 -18.84
CA THR A 89 3.64 16.52 -20.24
C THR A 89 2.48 16.13 -21.16
N GLY A 90 1.29 15.93 -20.61
CA GLY A 90 0.09 15.54 -21.36
C GLY A 90 0.23 14.17 -22.03
N LEU A 91 1.21 13.36 -21.62
CA LEU A 91 1.41 12.03 -22.17
C LEU A 91 0.23 11.13 -21.84
N SER A 92 -0.25 10.41 -22.84
CA SER A 92 -1.38 9.49 -22.66
C SER A 92 -0.99 8.34 -21.74
N SER A 93 -1.95 7.83 -20.98
CA SER A 93 -1.76 6.67 -20.11
C SER A 93 -1.16 5.46 -20.84
N LEU A 94 -1.46 5.33 -22.15
CA LEU A 94 -0.93 4.28 -23.01
C LEU A 94 0.60 4.30 -23.14
N ILE A 95 1.23 5.48 -23.04
CA ILE A 95 2.69 5.65 -23.08
C ILE A 95 3.29 5.61 -21.67
N VAL A 96 2.60 6.20 -20.70
CA VAL A 96 3.09 6.28 -19.31
C VAL A 96 3.17 4.91 -18.65
N ILE A 97 2.18 4.03 -18.88
CA ILE A 97 2.18 2.67 -18.31
C ILE A 97 3.44 1.87 -18.68
N PRO A 98 3.78 1.65 -19.97
CA PRO A 98 4.97 0.90 -20.33
C PRO A 98 6.26 1.57 -19.85
N LEU A 99 6.31 2.91 -19.84
CA LEU A 99 7.48 3.63 -19.31
C LEU A 99 7.70 3.37 -17.82
N MET A 100 6.63 3.40 -17.02
CA MET A 100 6.72 3.13 -15.58
C MET A 100 7.04 1.66 -15.29
N LEU A 101 6.54 0.73 -16.11
CA LEU A 101 6.92 -0.69 -16.03
C LEU A 101 8.40 -0.88 -16.32
N LEU A 102 8.94 -0.23 -17.37
CA LEU A 102 10.37 -0.28 -17.68
C LEU A 102 11.22 0.31 -16.55
N MET A 103 10.79 1.45 -16.00
CA MET A 103 11.50 2.10 -14.89
C MET A 103 11.51 1.21 -13.64
N GLY A 104 10.34 0.66 -13.27
CA GLY A 104 10.23 -0.28 -12.14
C GLY A 104 11.06 -1.54 -12.33
N ALA A 105 11.03 -2.14 -13.53
CA ALA A 105 11.84 -3.31 -13.86
C ALA A 105 13.35 -3.00 -13.81
N ALA A 106 13.78 -1.84 -14.31
CA ALA A 106 15.17 -1.42 -14.27
C ALA A 106 15.67 -1.25 -12.82
N PHE A 107 14.92 -0.53 -11.97
CA PHE A 107 15.30 -0.39 -10.56
C PHE A 107 15.25 -1.72 -9.82
N GLY A 108 14.25 -2.56 -10.07
CA GLY A 108 14.17 -3.90 -9.50
C GLY A 108 15.37 -4.78 -9.87
N ALA A 109 15.80 -4.75 -11.13
CA ALA A 109 16.98 -5.48 -11.58
C ALA A 109 18.29 -4.93 -10.96
N LEU A 110 18.40 -3.61 -10.76
CA LEU A 110 19.57 -3.00 -10.14
C LEU A 110 19.67 -3.28 -8.62
N MET A 111 18.53 -3.44 -7.95
CA MET A 111 18.46 -3.65 -6.50
C MET A 111 18.48 -5.13 -6.11
N GLY A 112 17.92 -6.00 -6.95
CA GLY A 112 17.88 -7.45 -6.72
C GLY A 112 18.97 -8.25 -7.44
N GLY A 113 19.87 -7.58 -8.17
CA GLY A 113 21.05 -8.16 -8.82
C GLY A 113 22.27 -8.27 -7.92
#